data_AF-A0AA90H7S1-F1
#
_entry.id   AF-A0AA90H7S1-F1
#
_cell.length_a   1.000
_cell.length_b   1.000
_cell.length_c   1.000
_cell.angle_alpha   90.00
_cell.angle_beta   90.00
_cell.angle_gamma   90.00
#
_symmetry.space_group_name_H-M   'P 1'
#
loop_
_entity.id
_entity.type
_entity.pdbx_description
1 polymer ?
#
loop_
_entity_poly.entity_id
_entity_poly.type
_entity_poly.pdbx_seq_one_letter_code
_entity_poly.pdbx_strand_id
1 'polypeptide(L)'
;MTEPEELASRLSRQQRSLIAAADPATGRLPANAPDAAVAGLIRHRCAQRAGRLGAVYLTATGRAVGAGLGVAPRQRSAPAQDRSGPFAPATGDEVAEPLAPPAAGTAHPGADATGITGPKDPGAERAEVEQAWRALLEQRRILGTPGPAPWETRSPDRMVRAVALALQAAGVPPSAIDSSRRRTRTGYRVHPGEAGTVRVEWTGPADSPARRYDEQRRQLDFCAGVLLSAGWQSLLYRSGQVSYLGVTAAAGSAG
;
A
#
# COMPACT_ATOMS: atom_id res chain seq x y z
N MET A 1 20.55 5.16 27.77
CA MET A 1 20.05 3.80 27.50
C MET A 1 18.54 3.90 27.45
N THR A 2 17.95 3.63 26.29
CA THR A 2 16.49 3.77 26.11
C THR A 2 15.76 2.57 26.70
N GLU A 3 14.52 2.73 27.16
CA GLU A 3 13.65 1.65 27.68
C GLU A 3 13.68 0.35 26.83
N PRO A 4 13.64 0.38 25.48
CA PRO A 4 13.74 -0.82 24.66
C PRO A 4 15.14 -1.49 24.69
N GLU A 5 16.23 -0.75 24.85
CA GLU A 5 17.59 -1.32 24.95
C GLU A 5 17.79 -2.06 26.27
N GLU A 6 17.27 -1.51 27.38
CA GLU A 6 17.31 -2.17 28.67
C GLU A 6 16.50 -3.47 28.64
N LEU A 7 15.30 -3.43 28.02
CA LEU A 7 14.47 -4.62 27.86
C LEU A 7 15.15 -5.67 26.96
N ALA A 8 15.83 -5.25 25.89
CA ALA A 8 16.57 -6.15 25.00
C ALA A 8 17.69 -6.91 25.73
N SER A 9 18.34 -6.28 26.73
CA SER A 9 19.41 -6.91 27.52
C SER A 9 18.89 -8.00 28.47
N ARG A 10 17.63 -7.90 28.91
CA ARG A 10 16.94 -8.88 29.78
C ARG A 10 16.41 -10.09 28.99
N LEU A 11 16.37 -10.03 27.66
CA LEU A 11 15.88 -11.11 26.81
C LEU A 11 16.97 -12.14 26.49
N SER A 12 16.61 -13.42 26.57
CA SER A 12 17.47 -14.52 26.15
C SER A 12 17.79 -14.44 24.66
N ARG A 13 18.87 -15.10 24.23
CA ARG A 13 19.26 -15.18 22.82
C ARG A 13 18.14 -15.77 21.95
N GLN A 14 17.41 -16.75 22.48
CA GLN A 14 16.30 -17.40 21.80
C GLN A 14 15.09 -16.47 21.66
N GLN A 15 14.79 -15.66 22.66
CA GLN A 15 13.72 -14.65 22.61
C GLN A 15 14.03 -13.55 21.59
N ARG A 16 15.27 -13.04 21.58
CA ARG A 16 15.74 -12.07 20.58
C ARG A 16 15.69 -12.65 19.16
N SER A 17 16.07 -13.92 19.00
CA SER A 17 15.95 -14.64 17.72
C SER A 17 14.50 -14.76 17.26
N LEU A 18 13.56 -15.06 18.18
CA LEU A 18 12.12 -15.12 17.85
C LEU A 18 11.54 -13.75 17.46
N ILE A 19 11.96 -12.67 18.12
CA ILE A 19 11.57 -11.30 17.73
C ILE A 19 12.09 -10.99 16.32
N ALA A 20 13.34 -11.36 16.02
CA ALA A 20 13.92 -11.16 14.69
C ALA A 20 13.27 -12.04 13.60
N ALA A 21 12.76 -13.21 13.97
CA ALA A 21 12.06 -14.14 13.08
C ALA A 21 10.56 -13.87 12.96
N ALA A 22 10.03 -12.89 13.71
CA ALA A 22 8.63 -12.52 13.63
C ALA A 22 8.30 -11.98 12.24
N ASP A 23 7.09 -12.28 11.76
CA ASP A 23 6.58 -11.75 10.51
C ASP A 23 6.59 -10.21 10.57
N PRO A 24 7.27 -9.51 9.63
CA PRO A 24 7.46 -8.07 9.74
C PRO A 24 6.16 -7.28 9.51
N ALA A 25 5.19 -7.83 8.78
CA ALA A 25 3.93 -7.14 8.46
C ALA A 25 2.92 -7.25 9.61
N THR A 26 2.83 -8.43 10.22
CA THR A 26 1.82 -8.75 11.23
C THR A 26 2.39 -8.74 12.65
N GLY A 27 3.71 -8.91 12.80
CA GLY A 27 4.38 -9.20 14.06
C GLY A 27 4.15 -10.63 14.55
N ARG A 28 3.64 -11.54 13.72
CA ARG A 28 3.32 -12.90 14.13
C ARG A 28 4.59 -13.71 14.40
N LEU A 29 4.67 -14.37 15.55
CA LEU A 29 5.74 -15.32 15.85
C LEU A 29 5.56 -16.62 15.05
N PRO A 30 6.65 -17.30 14.67
CA PRO A 30 6.56 -18.55 13.93
C PRO A 30 5.77 -19.61 14.72
N ALA A 31 4.98 -20.43 14.03
CA ALA A 31 4.07 -21.38 14.66
C ALA A 31 4.79 -22.47 15.48
N ASN A 32 6.04 -22.75 15.16
CA ASN A 32 6.93 -23.66 15.88
C ASN A 32 7.82 -22.96 16.94
N ALA A 33 7.44 -21.75 17.38
CA ALA A 33 8.16 -21.04 18.42
C ALA A 33 8.12 -21.84 19.75
N PRO A 34 9.26 -22.08 20.41
CA PRO A 34 9.28 -22.82 21.68
C PRO A 34 8.45 -22.14 22.76
N ASP A 35 7.57 -22.89 23.42
CA ASP A 35 6.60 -22.36 24.37
C ASP A 35 7.26 -21.61 25.54
N ALA A 36 8.41 -22.08 26.03
CA ALA A 36 9.16 -21.41 27.09
C ALA A 36 9.64 -20.00 26.67
N ALA A 37 10.08 -19.86 25.41
CA ALA A 37 10.53 -18.59 24.88
C ALA A 37 9.35 -17.64 24.64
N VAL A 38 8.22 -18.15 24.14
CA VAL A 38 6.95 -17.42 23.99
C VAL A 38 6.42 -16.93 25.33
N ALA A 39 6.38 -17.80 26.34
CA ALA A 39 5.92 -17.46 27.70
C ALA A 39 6.77 -16.34 28.32
N GLY A 40 8.09 -16.39 28.10
CA GLY A 40 8.97 -15.31 28.54
C GLY A 40 8.73 -14.00 27.79
N LEU A 41 8.49 -14.01 26.47
CA LEU A 41 8.12 -12.81 25.71
C LEU A 41 6.80 -12.20 26.20
N ILE A 42 5.81 -13.02 26.55
CA ILE A 42 4.54 -12.57 27.12
C ILE A 42 4.77 -11.95 28.51
N ARG A 43 5.59 -12.57 29.36
CA ARG A 43 5.95 -12.05 30.68
C ARG A 43 6.60 -10.67 30.62
N HIS A 44 7.45 -10.44 29.60
CA HIS A 44 8.08 -9.15 29.32
C HIS A 44 7.19 -8.19 28.51
N ARG A 45 5.93 -8.55 28.25
CA ARG A 45 4.97 -7.80 27.43
C ARG A 45 5.44 -7.50 26.01
N CYS A 46 6.39 -8.28 25.49
CA CYS A 46 6.86 -8.20 24.10
C CYS A 46 5.96 -8.95 23.12
N ALA A 47 5.12 -9.87 23.61
CA ALA A 47 4.19 -10.65 22.79
C ALA A 47 2.86 -10.87 23.49
N GLN A 48 1.81 -11.16 22.73
CA GLN A 48 0.49 -11.50 23.22
C GLN A 48 -0.15 -12.58 22.35
N ARG A 49 -1.03 -13.40 22.95
CA ARG A 49 -1.85 -14.37 22.22
C ARG A 49 -3.11 -13.69 21.70
N ALA A 50 -3.47 -13.91 20.44
CA ALA A 50 -4.66 -13.35 19.82
C ALA A 50 -5.36 -14.36 18.88
N GLY A 51 -6.69 -14.28 18.85
CA GLY A 51 -7.55 -15.09 18.00
C GLY A 51 -7.87 -16.48 18.58
N ARG A 52 -8.89 -17.13 17.99
CA ARG A 52 -9.38 -18.45 18.42
C ARG A 52 -8.36 -19.59 18.23
N LEU A 53 -7.35 -19.38 17.37
CA LEU A 53 -6.30 -20.36 17.08
C LEU A 53 -5.03 -20.17 17.94
N GLY A 54 -5.06 -19.27 18.93
CA GLY A 54 -3.96 -19.11 19.90
C GLY A 54 -2.64 -18.56 19.33
N ALA A 55 -2.69 -17.94 18.14
CA ALA A 55 -1.51 -17.36 17.49
C ALA A 55 -0.89 -16.25 18.33
N VAL A 56 0.44 -16.12 18.28
CA VAL A 56 1.18 -15.17 19.10
C VAL A 56 1.74 -14.05 18.23
N TYR A 57 1.55 -12.82 18.67
CA TYR A 57 1.96 -11.62 17.95
C TYR A 57 2.81 -10.72 18.85
N LEU A 58 3.78 -10.02 18.25
CA LEU A 58 4.54 -8.98 18.92
C LEU A 58 3.63 -7.79 19.26
N THR A 59 3.82 -7.24 20.45
CA THR A 59 3.23 -5.97 20.88
C THR A 59 4.04 -4.80 20.30
N ALA A 60 3.60 -3.55 20.54
CA ALA A 60 4.40 -2.37 20.20
C ALA A 60 5.80 -2.42 20.84
N THR A 61 5.87 -2.84 22.12
CA THR A 61 7.12 -3.02 22.86
C THR A 61 8.04 -4.07 22.22
N GLY A 62 7.50 -5.23 21.82
CA GLY A 62 8.29 -6.27 21.14
C GLY A 62 8.84 -5.82 19.79
N ARG A 63 8.08 -5.01 19.04
CA ARG A 63 8.54 -4.41 17.78
C ARG A 63 9.63 -3.37 17.98
N ALA A 64 9.51 -2.52 19.00
CA ALA A 64 10.54 -1.53 19.35
C ALA A 64 11.87 -2.19 19.73
N VAL A 65 11.82 -3.29 20.50
CA VAL A 65 13.00 -4.11 20.80
C VAL A 65 13.59 -4.73 19.53
N GLY A 66 12.76 -5.23 18.61
CA GLY A 66 13.21 -5.76 17.32
C GLY A 66 13.95 -4.73 16.46
N ALA A 67 13.46 -3.49 16.43
CA ALA A 67 14.09 -2.39 15.70
C ALA A 67 15.47 -2.03 16.29
N GLY A 68 15.59 -2.00 17.63
CA GLY A 68 16.87 -1.74 18.32
C GLY A 68 17.93 -2.84 18.12
N LEU A 69 17.53 -4.06 17.75
CA LEU A 69 18.43 -5.17 17.44
C LEU A 69 19.04 -5.12 16.02
N GLY A 70 18.79 -4.03 15.26
CA GLY A 70 19.31 -3.89 13.90
C GLY A 70 18.61 -4.82 12.89
N VAL A 71 17.43 -5.34 13.23
CA VAL A 71 16.56 -6.04 12.29
C VAL A 71 15.90 -4.98 11.41
N ALA A 72 16.64 -4.43 10.46
CA ALA A 72 16.04 -3.69 9.37
C ALA A 72 15.00 -4.62 8.72
N PRO A 73 13.75 -4.17 8.49
CA PRO A 73 12.82 -4.97 7.71
C PRO A 73 13.49 -5.21 6.37
N ARG A 74 13.88 -6.47 6.09
CA ARG A 74 14.27 -6.86 4.75
C ARG A 74 13.05 -6.55 3.89
N GLN A 75 13.10 -5.45 3.14
CA GLN A 75 12.23 -5.22 2.00
C GLN A 75 12.48 -6.36 1.03
N ARG A 76 11.81 -7.49 1.24
CA ARG A 76 11.67 -8.49 0.19
C ARG A 76 10.66 -7.92 -0.78
N SER A 77 11.06 -7.90 -2.04
CA SER A 77 10.15 -7.87 -3.19
C SER A 77 8.92 -8.72 -2.85
N ALA A 78 7.75 -8.09 -2.90
CA ALA A 78 6.50 -8.73 -2.57
C ALA A 78 6.36 -10.03 -3.38
N PRO A 79 5.93 -11.16 -2.75
CA PRO A 79 5.41 -12.26 -3.53
C PRO A 79 4.23 -11.74 -4.36
N ALA A 80 4.09 -12.25 -5.59
CA ALA A 80 3.00 -11.91 -6.50
C ALA A 80 1.69 -11.81 -5.71
N GLN A 81 1.14 -10.60 -5.68
CA GLN A 81 -0.07 -10.29 -4.95
C GLN A 81 -1.14 -11.30 -5.34
N ASP A 82 -1.78 -11.91 -4.34
CA ASP A 82 -3.02 -12.63 -4.56
C ASP A 82 -4.04 -11.64 -5.15
N ARG A 83 -4.20 -11.68 -6.47
CA ARG A 83 -5.08 -10.83 -7.29
C ARG A 83 -6.54 -11.28 -7.17
N SER A 84 -6.93 -11.90 -6.06
CA SER A 84 -8.30 -12.37 -5.84
C SER A 84 -9.20 -11.22 -5.39
N GLY A 85 -9.58 -10.38 -6.35
CA GLY A 85 -10.60 -9.34 -6.25
C GLY A 85 -10.73 -8.63 -7.62
N PRO A 86 -11.93 -8.26 -8.06
CA PRO A 86 -12.23 -8.05 -9.50
C PRO A 86 -11.52 -6.88 -10.18
N PHE A 87 -10.77 -6.03 -9.48
CA PHE A 87 -9.93 -4.99 -10.08
C PHE A 87 -8.87 -4.50 -9.10
N ALA A 88 -7.61 -4.42 -9.52
CA ALA A 88 -6.51 -3.82 -8.75
C ALA A 88 -6.08 -2.52 -9.44
N PRO A 89 -6.41 -1.34 -8.88
CA PRO A 89 -6.02 -0.07 -9.48
C PRO A 89 -4.50 0.07 -9.48
N ALA A 90 -3.95 0.70 -10.52
CA ALA A 90 -2.51 0.91 -10.61
C ALA A 90 -2.07 1.95 -9.57
N THR A 91 -1.03 1.62 -8.82
CA THR A 91 -0.44 2.42 -7.75
C THR A 91 0.68 3.32 -8.25
N GLY A 92 1.11 3.18 -9.50
CA GLY A 92 2.15 3.98 -10.13
C GLY A 92 3.53 3.34 -10.09
N ASP A 93 3.70 2.14 -9.50
CA ASP A 93 4.95 1.37 -9.47
C ASP A 93 4.93 0.15 -10.41
N GLU A 94 3.87 0.01 -11.20
CA GLU A 94 3.72 -1.08 -12.16
C GLU A 94 4.72 -0.94 -13.30
N VAL A 95 5.25 -2.08 -13.73
CA VAL A 95 6.08 -2.14 -14.94
C VAL A 95 5.16 -1.87 -16.13
N ALA A 96 5.49 -0.85 -16.92
CA ALA A 96 4.85 -0.63 -18.21
C ALA A 96 5.11 -1.87 -19.06
N GLU A 97 4.06 -2.60 -19.42
CA GLU A 97 4.21 -3.68 -20.37
C GLU A 97 4.77 -3.10 -21.68
N PRO A 98 5.78 -3.73 -22.30
CA PRO A 98 6.26 -3.28 -23.59
C PRO A 98 5.10 -3.34 -24.59
N LEU A 99 4.85 -2.25 -25.32
CA LEU A 99 4.04 -2.32 -26.53
C LEU A 99 4.73 -3.33 -27.46
N ALA A 100 4.21 -4.56 -27.54
CA ALA A 100 4.63 -5.48 -28.57
C ALA A 100 4.29 -4.85 -29.94
N PRO A 101 5.14 -4.99 -30.97
CA PRO A 101 4.78 -4.58 -32.32
C PRO A 101 3.51 -5.33 -32.76
N PRO A 102 2.65 -4.74 -33.61
CA PRO A 102 1.39 -5.35 -34.01
C PRO A 102 1.68 -6.67 -34.75
N ALA A 103 1.42 -7.80 -34.08
CA ALA A 103 1.45 -9.09 -34.72
C ALA A 103 0.25 -9.19 -35.65
N ALA A 104 0.52 -9.24 -36.95
CA ALA A 104 -0.48 -9.52 -37.97
C ALA A 104 -1.06 -10.93 -37.76
N GLY A 105 -2.38 -10.99 -37.55
CA GLY A 105 -3.30 -12.06 -37.94
C GLY A 105 -2.98 -13.52 -37.56
N THR A 106 -3.80 -14.09 -36.66
CA THR A 106 -4.76 -15.15 -37.02
C THR A 106 -5.66 -15.46 -35.81
N ALA A 107 -6.97 -15.36 -36.00
CA ALA A 107 -7.94 -15.77 -34.99
C ALA A 107 -8.00 -17.31 -34.90
N HIS A 108 -7.95 -17.83 -33.68
CA HIS A 108 -8.47 -19.16 -33.35
C HIS A 108 -9.52 -19.00 -32.25
N PRO A 109 -10.77 -19.45 -32.46
CA PRO A 109 -11.77 -19.45 -31.41
C PRO A 109 -11.62 -20.72 -30.58
N GLY A 110 -11.37 -20.56 -29.27
CA GLY A 110 -11.52 -21.62 -28.27
C GLY A 110 -10.26 -21.88 -27.45
N ALA A 111 -10.14 -21.17 -26.31
CA ALA A 111 -9.46 -21.69 -25.13
C ALA A 111 -9.91 -20.90 -23.89
N ASP A 112 -10.59 -21.61 -22.99
CA ASP A 112 -10.94 -21.13 -21.66
C ASP A 112 -9.71 -20.88 -20.78
N ALA A 113 -9.82 -19.84 -19.96
CA ALA A 113 -9.18 -19.59 -18.66
C ALA A 113 -7.76 -20.14 -18.38
N THR A 114 -6.73 -19.31 -18.55
CA THR A 114 -5.68 -19.06 -17.51
C THR A 114 -5.03 -17.70 -17.79
N GLY A 115 -4.91 -16.86 -16.77
CA GLY A 115 -4.56 -15.45 -16.89
C GLY A 115 -3.18 -15.15 -17.49
N ILE A 116 -3.16 -14.90 -18.79
CA ILE A 116 -2.20 -14.03 -19.45
C ILE A 116 -3.03 -12.89 -20.02
N THR A 117 -3.19 -11.82 -19.24
CA THR A 117 -3.78 -10.58 -19.75
C THR A 117 -2.78 -9.98 -20.72
N GLY A 118 -3.01 -10.13 -22.02
CA GLY A 118 -2.35 -9.30 -23.03
C GLY A 118 -2.67 -7.82 -22.81
N PRO A 119 -2.06 -6.91 -23.60
CA PRO A 119 -2.26 -5.48 -23.46
C PRO A 119 -3.76 -5.16 -23.49
N LYS A 120 -4.29 -4.66 -22.37
CA LYS A 120 -5.69 -4.23 -22.33
C LYS A 120 -5.84 -2.96 -23.18
N ASP A 121 -6.91 -2.92 -23.95
CA ASP A 121 -7.32 -1.70 -24.64
C ASP A 121 -7.50 -0.57 -23.60
N PRO A 122 -6.93 0.64 -23.81
CA PRO A 122 -7.05 1.74 -22.87
C PRO A 122 -8.50 2.14 -22.56
N GLY A 123 -9.41 1.96 -23.52
CA GLY A 123 -10.84 2.18 -23.33
C GLY A 123 -11.47 1.16 -22.39
N ALA A 124 -11.12 -0.13 -22.55
CA ALA A 124 -11.55 -1.19 -21.65
C ALA A 124 -11.02 -0.99 -20.22
N GLU A 125 -9.75 -0.61 -20.05
CA GLU A 125 -9.17 -0.30 -18.73
C GLU A 125 -9.93 0.84 -18.04
N ARG A 126 -10.25 1.91 -18.77
CA ARG A 126 -11.02 3.04 -18.24
C ARG A 126 -12.43 2.63 -17.82
N ALA A 127 -13.11 1.81 -18.60
CA ALA A 127 -14.46 1.32 -18.28
C ALA A 127 -14.45 0.44 -17.01
N GLU A 128 -13.44 -0.42 -16.84
CA GLU A 128 -13.26 -1.24 -15.64
C GLU A 128 -13.01 -0.38 -14.39
N VAL A 129 -12.13 0.63 -14.48
CA VAL A 129 -11.88 1.61 -13.41
C VAL A 129 -13.18 2.31 -13.00
N GLU A 130 -13.94 2.79 -13.97
CA GLU A 130 -15.19 3.50 -13.71
C GLU A 130 -16.23 2.59 -13.04
N GLN A 131 -16.35 1.34 -13.51
CA GLN A 131 -17.23 0.36 -12.90
C GLN A 131 -16.82 0.04 -11.46
N ALA A 132 -15.54 -0.16 -11.20
CA ALA A 132 -15.01 -0.41 -9.86
C ALA A 132 -15.25 0.78 -8.92
N TRP A 133 -15.08 2.01 -9.43
CA TRP A 133 -15.35 3.23 -8.66
C TRP A 133 -16.84 3.39 -8.33
N ARG A 134 -17.74 3.16 -9.30
CA ARG A 134 -19.19 3.17 -9.07
C ARG A 134 -19.61 2.14 -8.02
N ALA A 135 -19.05 0.92 -8.09
CA ALA A 135 -19.31 -0.12 -7.11
C ALA A 135 -18.87 0.28 -5.69
N LEU A 136 -17.70 0.90 -5.55
CA LEU A 136 -17.20 1.40 -4.26
C LEU A 136 -18.12 2.48 -3.68
N LEU A 137 -18.54 3.45 -4.49
CA LEU A 137 -19.46 4.50 -4.07
C LEU A 137 -20.82 3.94 -3.64
N GLU A 138 -21.34 2.95 -4.36
CA GLU A 138 -22.59 2.29 -4.01
C GLU A 138 -22.48 1.53 -2.67
N GLN A 139 -21.34 0.87 -2.40
CA GLN A 139 -21.08 0.26 -1.10
C GLN A 139 -21.07 1.30 0.03
N ARG A 140 -20.42 2.45 -0.18
CA ARG A 140 -20.42 3.56 0.80
C ARG A 140 -21.84 4.08 1.05
N ARG A 141 -22.64 4.23 -0.01
CA ARG A 141 -24.04 4.66 0.07
C ARG A 141 -24.90 3.68 0.88
N ILE A 142 -24.82 2.38 0.57
CA ILE A 142 -25.56 1.32 1.29
C ILE A 142 -25.17 1.29 2.77
N LEU A 143 -23.90 1.53 3.08
CA LEU A 143 -23.38 1.58 4.45
C LEU A 143 -23.60 2.94 5.15
N GLY A 144 -24.18 3.93 4.46
CA GLY A 144 -24.46 5.25 5.00
C GLY A 144 -23.20 6.07 5.34
N THR A 145 -22.08 5.82 4.68
CA THR A 145 -20.81 6.53 4.94
C THR A 145 -20.59 7.64 3.91
N PRO A 146 -20.58 8.93 4.30
CA PRO A 146 -20.42 10.05 3.36
C PRO A 146 -18.97 10.22 2.83
N GLY A 147 -18.03 9.42 3.33
CA GLY A 147 -16.62 9.39 2.90
C GLY A 147 -16.07 7.97 2.92
N PRO A 148 -14.74 7.79 2.97
CA PRO A 148 -14.09 6.50 3.08
C PRO A 148 -14.67 5.66 4.22
N ALA A 149 -15.15 4.47 3.91
CA ALA A 149 -15.79 3.58 4.86
C ALA A 149 -14.74 3.00 5.85
N PRO A 150 -15.16 2.59 7.07
CA PRO A 150 -14.24 2.04 8.07
C PRO A 150 -13.44 0.81 7.61
N TRP A 151 -13.96 0.06 6.63
CA TRP A 151 -13.26 -1.11 6.09
C TRP A 151 -12.17 -0.74 5.07
N GLU A 152 -12.25 0.45 4.46
CA GLU A 152 -11.23 1.00 3.55
C GLU A 152 -10.01 1.47 4.36
N THR A 153 -10.24 2.04 5.55
CA THR A 153 -9.21 2.59 6.44
C THR A 153 -8.59 1.57 7.39
N ARG A 154 -9.16 0.36 7.48
CA ARG A 154 -8.70 -0.69 8.40
C ARG A 154 -7.32 -1.26 8.05
N SER A 155 -6.91 -1.18 6.78
CA SER A 155 -5.56 -1.62 6.37
C SER A 155 -4.92 -0.66 5.36
N PRO A 156 -3.60 -0.43 5.44
CA PRO A 156 -2.90 0.47 4.52
C PRO A 156 -3.09 0.11 3.05
N ASP A 157 -3.06 -1.19 2.71
CA ASP A 157 -3.23 -1.63 1.32
C ASP A 157 -4.60 -1.29 0.74
N ARG A 158 -5.65 -1.33 1.57
CA ARG A 158 -7.00 -0.96 1.14
C ARG A 158 -7.11 0.54 0.93
N MET A 159 -6.51 1.33 1.81
CA MET A 159 -6.45 2.78 1.63
C MET A 159 -5.71 3.14 0.34
N VAL A 160 -4.54 2.53 0.09
CA VAL A 160 -3.76 2.74 -1.14
C VAL A 160 -4.60 2.42 -2.38
N ARG A 161 -5.31 1.28 -2.39
CA ARG A 161 -6.19 0.91 -3.50
C ARG A 161 -7.34 1.89 -3.68
N ALA A 162 -8.01 2.30 -2.60
CA ALA A 162 -9.13 3.23 -2.69
C ALA A 162 -8.70 4.63 -3.17
N VAL A 163 -7.54 5.12 -2.70
CA VAL A 163 -6.93 6.38 -3.16
C VAL A 163 -6.53 6.30 -4.63
N ALA A 164 -5.85 5.23 -5.05
CA ALA A 164 -5.48 5.02 -6.44
C ALA A 164 -6.72 4.93 -7.34
N LEU A 165 -7.76 4.20 -6.94
CA LEU A 165 -9.00 4.05 -7.70
C LEU A 165 -9.71 5.41 -7.91
N ALA A 166 -9.77 6.26 -6.88
CA ALA A 166 -10.34 7.59 -6.99
C ALA A 166 -9.58 8.46 -8.02
N LEU A 167 -8.25 8.41 -8.01
CA LEU A 167 -7.41 9.14 -8.96
C LEU A 167 -7.59 8.62 -10.39
N GLN A 168 -7.59 7.30 -10.60
CA GLN A 168 -7.81 6.72 -11.93
C GLN A 168 -9.21 7.03 -12.47
N ALA A 169 -10.25 6.95 -11.63
CA ALA A 169 -11.62 7.24 -12.02
C ALA A 169 -11.81 8.72 -12.43
N ALA A 170 -11.02 9.63 -11.84
CA ALA A 170 -10.94 11.03 -12.24
C ALA A 170 -10.06 11.26 -13.49
N GLY A 171 -9.50 10.20 -14.09
CA GLY A 171 -8.65 10.28 -15.27
C GLY A 171 -7.22 10.73 -14.98
N VAL A 172 -6.78 10.75 -13.71
CA VAL A 172 -5.38 11.03 -13.38
C VAL A 172 -4.56 9.80 -13.74
N PRO A 173 -3.49 9.92 -14.57
CA PRO A 173 -2.73 8.75 -14.97
C PRO A 173 -1.79 8.28 -13.84
N PRO A 174 -1.67 6.95 -13.63
CA PRO A 174 -0.61 6.38 -12.80
C PRO A 174 0.76 6.57 -13.47
N SER A 175 1.78 6.80 -12.66
CA SER A 175 3.17 6.65 -13.07
C SER A 175 3.45 5.21 -13.52
N ALA A 176 4.59 4.97 -14.17
CA ALA A 176 5.01 3.62 -14.54
C ALA A 176 6.54 3.52 -14.55
N ILE A 177 7.05 2.31 -14.34
CA ILE A 177 8.48 2.01 -14.46
C ILE A 177 8.76 1.04 -15.61
N ASP A 178 9.99 1.01 -16.09
CA ASP A 178 10.49 -0.10 -16.91
C ASP A 178 11.00 -1.26 -16.04
N SER A 179 11.44 -2.33 -16.68
CA SER A 179 12.10 -3.48 -16.03
C SER A 179 13.38 -3.11 -15.27
N SER A 180 13.99 -1.96 -15.59
CA SER A 180 15.15 -1.39 -14.89
C SER A 180 14.76 -0.47 -13.73
N ARG A 181 13.48 -0.43 -13.34
CA ARG A 181 12.91 0.45 -12.30
C ARG A 181 13.07 1.95 -12.58
N ARG A 182 13.28 2.35 -13.83
CA ARG A 182 13.27 3.76 -14.23
C ARG A 182 11.88 4.19 -14.61
N ARG A 183 11.50 5.40 -14.22
CA ARG A 183 10.19 5.98 -14.57
C ARG A 183 10.10 6.20 -16.07
N THR A 184 9.08 5.65 -16.71
CA THR A 184 8.80 5.78 -18.14
C THR A 184 7.57 6.64 -18.41
N ARG A 185 6.64 6.72 -17.46
CA ARG A 185 5.43 7.53 -17.57
C ARG A 185 5.35 8.52 -16.41
N THR A 186 4.92 9.73 -16.71
CA THR A 186 4.59 10.75 -15.70
C THR A 186 3.20 10.48 -15.15
N GLY A 187 3.04 10.55 -13.83
CA GLY A 187 1.75 10.37 -13.18
C GLY A 187 1.85 10.31 -11.67
N TYR A 188 0.73 9.96 -11.03
CA TYR A 188 0.71 9.77 -9.59
C TYR A 188 1.43 8.48 -9.19
N ARG A 189 1.92 8.45 -7.96
CA ARG A 189 2.39 7.24 -7.27
C ARG A 189 1.78 7.20 -5.88
N VAL A 190 1.06 6.13 -5.56
CA VAL A 190 0.37 5.91 -4.28
C VAL A 190 1.05 4.77 -3.53
N HIS A 191 1.37 4.99 -2.26
CA HIS A 191 1.96 3.95 -1.41
C HIS A 191 1.63 4.23 0.07
N PRO A 192 1.79 3.24 0.96
CA PRO A 192 1.60 3.46 2.39
C PRO A 192 2.50 4.59 2.89
N GLY A 193 1.92 5.52 3.64
CA GLY A 193 2.63 6.55 4.38
C GLY A 193 2.82 6.14 5.85
N GLU A 194 3.31 7.08 6.65
CA GLU A 194 3.46 6.89 8.10
C GLU A 194 2.12 7.07 8.82
N ALA A 195 2.00 6.55 10.04
CA ALA A 195 0.88 6.80 10.96
C ALA A 195 -0.53 6.58 10.36
N GLY A 196 -0.70 5.60 9.47
CA GLY A 196 -1.99 5.29 8.85
C GLY A 196 -2.40 6.27 7.76
N THR A 197 -1.45 7.00 7.18
CA THR A 197 -1.67 7.85 6.01
C THR A 197 -1.35 7.08 4.71
N VAL A 198 -1.84 7.59 3.60
CA VAL A 198 -1.40 7.20 2.25
C VAL A 198 -0.60 8.34 1.65
N ARG A 199 0.56 8.02 1.08
CA ARG A 199 1.41 9.01 0.42
C ARG A 199 1.15 9.02 -1.08
N VAL A 200 0.83 10.20 -1.61
CA VAL A 200 0.66 10.43 -3.05
C VAL A 200 1.75 11.36 -3.55
N GLU A 201 2.50 10.92 -4.53
CA GLU A 201 3.57 11.68 -5.19
C GLU A 201 3.24 11.91 -6.65
N TRP A 202 3.74 13.00 -7.22
CA TRP A 202 3.76 13.18 -8.67
C TRP A 202 5.18 12.90 -9.17
N THR A 203 5.32 11.88 -10.02
CA THR A 203 6.62 11.37 -10.46
C THR A 203 6.66 11.18 -11.97
N GLY A 204 7.86 11.16 -12.54
CA GLY A 204 8.05 10.90 -13.96
C GLY A 204 9.51 10.63 -14.31
N PRO A 205 9.82 10.47 -15.62
CA PRO A 205 11.18 10.32 -16.14
C PRO A 205 12.16 11.37 -15.61
N ALA A 206 13.47 11.08 -15.69
CA ALA A 206 14.52 11.91 -15.10
C ALA A 206 14.56 13.35 -15.68
N ASP A 207 14.22 13.46 -16.96
CA ASP A 207 14.19 14.66 -17.78
C ASP A 207 12.78 15.29 -17.88
N SER A 208 11.77 14.68 -17.25
CA SER A 208 10.39 15.14 -17.34
C SER A 208 10.17 16.47 -16.58
N PRO A 209 9.34 17.39 -17.11
CA PRO A 209 8.85 18.56 -16.38
C PRO A 209 8.19 18.22 -15.04
N ALA A 210 7.72 16.98 -14.85
CA ALA A 210 7.15 16.48 -13.61
C ALA A 210 8.08 16.59 -12.39
N ARG A 211 9.40 16.72 -12.60
CA ARG A 211 10.37 16.94 -11.53
C ARG A 211 10.52 18.40 -11.12
N ARG A 212 9.99 19.35 -11.91
CA ARG A 212 9.99 20.77 -11.56
C ARG A 212 8.98 21.00 -10.45
N TYR A 213 9.38 21.75 -9.45
CA TYR A 213 8.58 22.01 -8.26
C TYR A 213 7.18 22.56 -8.61
N ASP A 214 7.09 23.55 -9.49
CA ASP A 214 5.80 24.18 -9.85
C ASP A 214 4.85 23.21 -10.54
N GLU A 215 5.38 22.33 -11.40
CA GLU A 215 4.57 21.32 -12.08
C GLU A 215 4.11 20.25 -11.11
N GLN A 216 5.02 19.73 -10.28
CA GLN A 216 4.69 18.78 -9.23
C GLN A 216 3.60 19.36 -8.30
N ARG A 217 3.73 20.61 -7.87
CA ARG A 217 2.75 21.27 -7.00
C ARG A 217 1.38 21.40 -7.67
N ARG A 218 1.32 21.89 -8.91
CA ARG A 218 0.05 21.98 -9.67
C ARG A 218 -0.67 20.62 -9.76
N GLN A 219 0.07 19.56 -10.06
CA GLN A 219 -0.51 18.23 -10.22
C GLN A 219 -0.92 17.62 -8.86
N LEU A 220 -0.18 17.88 -7.78
CA LEU A 220 -0.58 17.48 -6.43
C LEU A 220 -1.80 18.26 -5.95
N ASP A 221 -1.92 19.56 -6.24
CA ASP A 221 -3.10 20.36 -5.91
C ASP A 221 -4.36 19.83 -6.66
N PHE A 222 -4.20 19.41 -7.92
CA PHE A 222 -5.27 18.75 -8.67
C PHE A 222 -5.67 17.41 -8.04
N CYS A 223 -4.69 16.57 -7.67
CA CYS A 223 -4.95 15.30 -6.97
C CYS A 223 -5.67 15.54 -5.64
N ALA A 224 -5.29 16.57 -4.88
CA ALA A 224 -5.94 16.93 -3.63
C ALA A 224 -7.42 17.28 -3.82
N GLY A 225 -7.77 18.01 -4.88
CA GLY A 225 -9.17 18.33 -5.21
C GLY A 225 -10.01 17.09 -5.58
N VAL A 226 -9.44 16.16 -6.34
CA VAL A 226 -10.07 14.86 -6.66
C VAL A 226 -10.32 14.07 -5.36
N LEU A 227 -9.30 13.96 -4.51
CA LEU A 227 -9.37 13.20 -3.27
C LEU A 227 -10.37 13.81 -2.28
N LEU A 228 -10.43 15.14 -2.19
CA LEU A 228 -11.43 15.85 -1.41
C LEU A 228 -12.86 15.53 -1.87
N SER A 229 -13.09 15.57 -3.19
CA SER A 229 -14.39 15.23 -3.78
C SER A 229 -14.78 13.76 -3.54
N ALA A 230 -13.79 12.88 -3.37
CA ALA A 230 -13.96 11.48 -3.01
C ALA A 230 -14.08 11.23 -1.49
N GLY A 231 -14.11 12.28 -0.66
CA GLY A 231 -14.25 12.22 0.80
C GLY A 231 -12.94 11.99 1.57
N TRP A 232 -11.79 12.06 0.91
CA TRP A 232 -10.47 12.00 1.55
C TRP A 232 -10.00 13.40 1.97
N GLN A 233 -9.18 13.48 3.00
CA GLN A 233 -8.43 14.69 3.35
C GLN A 233 -6.98 14.52 2.92
N SER A 234 -6.38 15.60 2.43
CA SER A 234 -4.98 15.60 2.00
C SER A 234 -4.26 16.83 2.51
N LEU A 235 -3.04 16.64 3.02
CA LEU A 235 -2.12 17.70 3.39
C LEU A 235 -0.88 17.64 2.51
N LEU A 236 -0.47 18.78 1.97
CA LEU A 236 0.76 18.89 1.19
C LEU A 236 1.96 18.98 2.12
N TYR A 237 2.88 18.03 1.97
CA TYR A 237 4.16 18.00 2.65
C TYR A 237 5.30 18.27 1.68
N ARG A 238 6.43 18.66 2.26
CA ARG A 238 7.70 18.77 1.57
C ARG A 238 8.78 18.06 2.38
N SER A 239 9.52 17.17 1.73
CA SER A 239 10.71 16.54 2.29
C SER A 239 11.87 16.78 1.33
N GLY A 240 12.73 17.73 1.67
CA GLY A 240 13.78 18.22 0.79
C GLY A 240 13.22 18.79 -0.53
N GLN A 241 13.58 18.15 -1.64
CA GLN A 241 13.14 18.53 -2.99
C GLN A 241 11.85 17.84 -3.44
N VAL A 242 11.29 16.93 -2.63
CA VAL A 242 10.10 16.17 -3.00
C VAL A 242 8.89 16.70 -2.25
N SER A 243 7.87 17.12 -3.01
CA SER A 243 6.53 17.38 -2.48
C SER A 243 5.64 16.14 -2.64
N TYR A 244 4.76 15.93 -1.67
CA TYR A 244 3.83 14.81 -1.65
C TYR A 244 2.58 15.16 -0.85
N LEU A 245 1.46 14.50 -1.12
CA LEU A 245 0.28 14.55 -0.26
C LEU A 245 0.35 13.42 0.77
N GLY A 246 0.11 13.74 2.04
CA GLY A 246 -0.32 12.77 3.03
C GLY A 246 -1.84 12.75 3.07
N VAL A 247 -2.43 11.58 2.82
CA VAL A 247 -3.87 11.40 2.63
C VAL A 247 -4.44 10.56 3.77
N THR A 248 -5.52 11.04 4.37
CA THR A 248 -6.27 10.36 5.42
C THR A 248 -7.75 10.36 5.08
N ALA A 249 -8.54 9.50 5.73
CA ALA A 249 -9.98 9.67 5.67
C ALA A 249 -10.35 11.04 6.26
N ALA A 250 -11.32 11.72 5.64
CA ALA A 250 -11.87 12.91 6.26
C ALA A 250 -12.49 12.52 7.61
N ALA A 251 -12.11 13.21 8.68
CA ALA A 251 -12.86 13.09 9.92
C ALA A 251 -14.31 13.48 9.60
N GLY A 252 -15.22 12.52 9.71
CA GLY A 252 -16.64 12.76 9.46
C GLY A 252 -17.05 13.95 10.31
N SER A 253 -17.42 15.05 9.67
CA SER A 253 -18.10 16.13 10.36
C SER A 253 -19.40 15.51 10.87
N ALA A 254 -19.45 15.19 12.17
CA ALA A 254 -20.70 14.88 12.83
C ALA A 254 -21.52 16.18 12.80
N GLY A 255 -22.29 16.33 11.72
CA GLY A 255 -23.39 17.29 11.63
C GLY A 255 -24.65 16.67 12.18
#